data_AF-A0A2Y9MZL0-F1
#
_entry.id   AF-A0A2Y9MZL0-F1
#
_cell.length_a   1.000
_cell.length_b   1.000
_cell.length_c   1.000
_cell.angle_alpha   90.00
_cell.angle_beta   90.00
_cell.angle_gamma   90.00
#
_symmetry.space_group_name_H-M   'P 1'
#
loop_
_entity.id
_entity.type
_entity.pdbx_description
1 polymer ?
#
loop_
_entity_poly.entity_id
_entity_poly.type
_entity_poly.pdbx_seq_one_letter_code
_entity_poly.pdbx_strand_id
1 'polypeptide(L)'
;MDVDGRVIRADSFSKVLSSGLRIGFITGPKPLIERIVLHTEVSTMHTSTFTQLLVSQLLHQWGEEGFLAHVERVIDFYRKQRDALLAAADKWLSGLAEWQVPTAGMFLWVKIKGLHDVRKLIEEKAFKKEVKQEEKLHFFFKVIS
;
A
#
# COMPACT_ATOMS: atom_id res chain seq x y z
N MET A 1 -16.39 -5.66 14.20
CA MET A 1 -16.42 -4.71 15.32
C MET A 1 -15.58 -5.25 16.45
N ASP A 2 -14.85 -4.39 17.15
CA ASP A 2 -14.04 -4.77 18.31
C ASP A 2 -14.82 -4.51 19.60
N VAL A 3 -15.60 -5.50 20.05
CA VAL A 3 -16.40 -5.43 21.28
C VAL A 3 -15.61 -5.78 22.54
N ASP A 4 -14.54 -6.56 22.37
CA ASP A 4 -13.77 -7.12 23.49
C ASP A 4 -12.42 -6.41 23.69
N GLY A 5 -12.13 -5.37 22.90
CA GLY A 5 -10.88 -4.63 22.99
C GLY A 5 -9.67 -5.53 22.70
N ARG A 6 -9.68 -6.23 21.56
CA ARG A 6 -8.60 -7.14 21.13
C ARG A 6 -7.99 -6.76 19.79
N VAL A 7 -8.45 -5.69 19.16
CA VAL A 7 -7.96 -5.26 17.85
C VAL A 7 -6.94 -4.14 18.02
N ILE A 8 -5.73 -4.36 17.50
CA ILE A 8 -4.76 -3.29 17.25
C ILE A 8 -4.83 -2.95 15.77
N ARG A 9 -5.19 -1.70 15.47
CA ARG A 9 -5.27 -1.16 14.12
C ARG A 9 -4.07 -0.26 13.85
N ALA A 10 -3.41 -0.47 12.73
CA ALA A 10 -2.31 0.36 12.28
C ALA A 10 -2.72 1.13 11.02
N ASP A 11 -2.54 2.44 11.06
CA ASP A 11 -2.83 3.38 9.99
C ASP A 11 -1.57 4.05 9.50
N SER A 12 -1.57 4.43 8.22
CA SER A 12 -0.45 5.12 7.61
C SER A 12 -0.90 6.14 6.59
N PHE A 13 -0.28 7.33 6.65
CA PHE A 13 -0.43 8.34 5.61
C PHE A 13 0.42 8.06 4.37
N SER A 14 1.19 6.97 4.34
CA SER A 14 2.14 6.66 3.27
C SER A 14 1.51 6.51 1.87
N LYS A 15 0.21 6.24 1.79
CA LYS A 15 -0.52 5.99 0.54
C LYS A 15 -1.63 7.01 0.29
N VAL A 16 -1.82 7.95 1.23
CA VAL A 16 -2.83 9.01 1.15
C VAL A 16 -2.17 10.38 1.01
N LEU A 17 -1.10 10.65 1.77
CA LEU A 17 -0.35 11.90 1.70
C LEU A 17 0.99 11.70 1.00
N SER A 18 1.90 10.95 1.63
CA SER A 18 3.22 10.64 1.07
C SER A 18 3.94 9.60 1.92
N SER A 19 4.61 8.66 1.26
CA SER A 19 5.46 7.64 1.91
C SER A 19 6.71 8.23 2.54
N GLY A 20 7.20 9.37 2.03
CA GLY A 20 8.39 10.07 2.50
C GLY A 20 8.22 10.75 3.85
N LEU A 21 6.98 11.03 4.28
CA LEU A 21 6.70 11.65 5.57
C LEU A 21 6.93 10.71 6.76
N ARG A 22 6.90 9.39 6.52
CA ARG A 22 7.07 8.34 7.56
C ARG A 22 6.11 8.47 8.75
N ILE A 23 4.91 9.01 8.56
CA ILE A 23 3.88 9.11 9.60
C ILE A 23 2.83 8.01 9.48
N GLY A 24 2.49 7.43 10.63
CA GLY A 24 1.35 6.57 10.85
C GLY A 24 0.89 6.68 12.30
N PHE A 25 -0.21 6.03 12.63
CA PHE A 25 -0.73 5.98 14.00
C PHE A 25 -1.30 4.59 14.28
N ILE A 26 -1.42 4.26 15.56
CA ILE A 26 -1.95 2.97 16.01
C ILE A 26 -3.13 3.27 16.92
N THR A 27 -4.22 2.51 16.74
CA THR A 27 -5.42 2.58 17.59
C THR A 27 -5.68 1.19 18.17
N GLY A 28 -5.94 1.10 19.47
CA GLY A 28 -6.17 -0.18 20.12
C GLY A 28 -6.34 -0.04 21.64
N PRO A 29 -6.40 -1.18 22.36
CA PRO A 29 -6.60 -1.20 23.81
C PRO A 29 -5.45 -0.51 24.55
N LYS A 30 -5.80 0.39 25.47
CA LYS A 30 -4.83 1.21 26.22
C LYS A 30 -3.65 0.41 26.80
N PRO A 31 -3.83 -0.75 27.47
CA PRO A 31 -2.71 -1.51 28.03
C PRO A 31 -1.70 -1.98 26.97
N LEU A 32 -2.13 -2.22 25.73
CA LEU A 32 -1.26 -2.63 24.63
C LEU A 32 -0.56 -1.42 24.01
N ILE A 33 -1.29 -0.31 23.83
CA ILE A 33 -0.72 0.94 23.31
C ILE A 33 0.38 1.48 24.24
N GLU A 34 0.19 1.43 25.56
CA GLU A 34 1.20 1.87 26.52
C GLU A 34 2.53 1.10 26.37
N ARG A 35 2.48 -0.21 26.10
CA ARG A 35 3.70 -1.00 25.84
C ARG A 35 4.41 -0.58 24.56
N ILE A 36 3.65 -0.23 23.51
CA ILE A 36 4.20 0.28 22.25
C ILE A 36 4.83 1.65 22.46
N VAL A 37 4.21 2.53 23.25
CA VAL A 37 4.77 3.85 23.58
C VAL A 37 6.09 3.69 24.33
N LEU A 38 6.14 2.85 25.37
CA LEU A 38 7.38 2.58 26.12
C LEU A 38 8.51 2.06 25.21
N HIS A 39 8.20 1.15 24.29
CA HIS A 39 9.18 0.67 23.31
C HIS A 39 9.62 1.79 22.34
N THR A 40 8.69 2.68 21.97
CA THR A 40 8.97 3.80 21.07
C THR A 40 9.93 4.80 21.73
N GLU A 41 9.70 5.12 23.00
CA GLU A 41 10.52 6.04 23.80
C GLU A 41 12.00 5.63 23.86
N VAL A 42 12.30 4.34 23.98
CA VAL A 42 13.68 3.82 24.05
C VAL A 42 14.32 3.55 22.68
N SER A 43 13.55 3.63 21.59
CA SER A 43 14.05 3.35 20.24
C SER A 43 14.17 4.61 19.38
N THR A 44 13.04 5.11 18.90
CA THR A 44 12.98 6.26 17.99
C THR A 44 12.55 7.54 18.70
N MET A 45 12.18 7.45 19.98
CA MET A 45 11.51 8.46 20.80
C MET A 45 10.15 8.89 20.25
N HIS A 46 10.12 9.43 19.03
CA HIS A 46 8.93 9.97 18.37
C HIS A 46 9.17 10.11 16.86
N THR A 47 8.09 10.23 16.09
CA THR A 47 8.19 10.61 14.67
C THR A 47 8.66 12.05 14.55
N SER A 48 9.30 12.42 13.44
CA SER A 48 9.81 13.77 13.21
C SER A 48 8.77 14.87 13.51
N THR A 49 9.05 15.73 14.48
CA THR A 49 8.17 16.84 14.89
C THR A 49 7.80 17.74 13.73
N PHE A 50 8.73 18.02 12.82
CA PHE A 50 8.48 18.82 11.62
C PHE A 50 7.41 18.18 10.73
N THR A 51 7.52 16.87 10.46
CA THR A 51 6.53 16.15 9.67
C THR A 51 5.17 16.10 10.36
N GLN A 52 5.15 15.95 11.70
CA GLN A 52 3.90 15.97 12.48
C GLN A 52 3.21 17.33 12.39
N LEU A 53 3.97 18.43 12.49
CA LEU A 53 3.44 19.79 12.34
C LEU A 53 2.88 20.03 10.95
N LEU A 54 3.59 19.62 9.90
CA LEU A 54 3.14 19.75 8.52
C LEU A 54 1.81 19.01 8.29
N VAL A 55 1.73 17.74 8.69
CA VAL A 55 0.50 16.94 8.56
C VAL A 55 -0.61 17.50 9.43
N SER A 56 -0.31 17.93 10.66
CA SER A 56 -1.30 18.53 11.56
C SER A 56 -1.90 19.80 10.95
N GLN A 57 -1.09 20.75 10.49
CA GLN A 57 -1.56 21.98 9.88
C GLN A 57 -2.40 21.70 8.63
N LEU A 58 -1.96 20.78 7.78
CA LEU A 58 -2.70 20.37 6.59
C LEU A 58 -4.09 19.80 6.93
N LEU A 59 -4.16 18.87 7.89
CA LEU A 59 -5.41 18.24 8.30
C LEU A 59 -6.36 19.24 8.97
N HIS A 60 -5.85 20.16 9.79
CA HIS A 60 -6.68 21.22 10.39
C HIS A 60 -7.19 22.20 9.33
N GLN A 61 -6.37 22.56 8.34
CA GLN A 61 -6.78 23.46 7.26
C GLN A 61 -7.82 22.83 6.33
N TRP A 62 -7.66 21.56 5.99
CA TRP A 62 -8.64 20.83 5.17
C TRP A 62 -9.93 20.51 5.92
N GLY A 63 -9.84 20.31 7.23
CA GLY A 63 -10.93 19.71 8.00
C GLY A 63 -11.23 18.29 7.54
N GLU A 64 -12.28 17.71 8.12
CA GLU A 64 -12.71 16.34 7.79
C GLU A 64 -13.14 16.23 6.31
N GLU A 65 -13.96 17.17 5.84
CA GLU A 65 -14.47 17.17 4.47
C GLU A 65 -13.35 17.30 3.44
N GLY A 66 -12.39 18.21 3.66
CA GLY A 66 -11.27 18.40 2.74
C GLY A 66 -10.34 17.18 2.70
N PHE A 67 -10.13 16.52 3.85
CA PHE A 67 -9.38 15.27 3.91
C PHE A 67 -10.10 14.14 3.16
N LEU A 68 -11.41 13.96 3.36
CA LEU A 68 -12.19 12.96 2.64
C LEU A 68 -12.20 13.24 1.13
N ALA A 69 -12.36 14.49 0.71
CA ALA A 69 -12.26 14.88 -0.70
C ALA A 69 -10.87 14.58 -1.29
N HIS A 70 -9.80 14.73 -0.50
CA HIS A 70 -8.46 14.32 -0.92
C HIS A 70 -8.33 12.81 -1.09
N VAL A 71 -8.84 12.04 -0.12
CA VAL A 71 -8.86 10.58 -0.19
C VAL A 71 -9.60 10.09 -1.45
N GLU A 72 -10.76 10.66 -1.77
CA GLU A 72 -11.50 10.32 -3.00
C GLU A 72 -10.69 10.60 -4.26
N ARG A 73 -10.00 11.75 -4.35
CA ARG A 73 -9.11 12.06 -5.49
C ARG A 73 -7.99 11.03 -5.64
N VAL A 74 -7.41 10.59 -4.52
CA VAL A 74 -6.36 9.56 -4.52
C VAL A 74 -6.93 8.20 -4.96
N ILE A 75 -8.12 7.83 -4.48
CA ILE A 75 -8.82 6.61 -4.89
C ILE A 75 -9.10 6.63 -6.40
N ASP A 76 -9.61 7.74 -6.93
CA ASP A 76 -9.89 7.90 -8.36
C ASP A 76 -8.63 7.79 -9.22
N PHE A 77 -7.51 8.35 -8.77
CA PHE A 77 -6.22 8.20 -9.42
C PHE A 77 -5.82 6.73 -9.49
N TYR A 78 -5.85 6.00 -8.37
CA TYR A 78 -5.48 4.58 -8.36
C TYR A 78 -6.47 3.69 -9.11
N ARG A 79 -7.76 4.07 -9.16
CA ARG A 79 -8.77 3.38 -9.97
C ARG A 79 -8.41 3.44 -11.45
N LYS A 80 -8.06 4.62 -11.97
CA LYS A 80 -7.63 4.79 -13.36
C LYS A 80 -6.40 3.96 -13.69
N GLN A 81 -5.42 3.94 -12.78
CA GLN A 81 -4.21 3.15 -12.96
C GLN A 81 -4.46 1.64 -12.93
N ARG A 82 -5.33 1.18 -12.02
CA ARG A 82 -5.78 -0.22 -11.99
C ARG A 82 -6.43 -0.60 -13.31
N ASP A 83 -7.33 0.23 -13.83
CA ASP A 83 -8.08 -0.06 -15.06
C ASP A 83 -7.14 -0.12 -16.27
N ALA A 84 -6.15 0.77 -16.35
CA ALA A 84 -5.10 0.72 -17.38
C ALA A 84 -4.26 -0.56 -17.29
N LEU A 85 -3.89 -0.99 -16.07
CA LEU A 85 -3.12 -2.20 -15.84
C LEU A 85 -3.91 -3.46 -16.19
N LEU A 86 -5.21 -3.50 -15.87
CA LEU A 86 -6.11 -4.60 -16.25
C LEU A 86 -6.27 -4.68 -17.77
N ALA A 87 -6.48 -3.55 -18.45
CA ALA A 87 -6.55 -3.53 -19.91
C ALA A 87 -5.26 -4.03 -20.58
N ALA A 88 -4.09 -3.70 -20.00
CA ALA A 88 -2.82 -4.23 -20.46
C ALA A 88 -2.69 -5.75 -20.20
N ALA A 89 -3.13 -6.23 -19.04
CA ALA A 89 -3.15 -7.66 -18.71
C ALA A 89 -4.07 -8.42 -19.67
N ASP A 90 -5.29 -7.94 -19.91
CA ASP A 90 -6.24 -8.53 -20.87
C ASP A 90 -5.62 -8.58 -22.28
N LYS A 91 -4.92 -7.53 -22.70
CA LYS A 91 -4.31 -7.48 -24.04
C LYS A 91 -3.15 -8.46 -24.22
N TRP A 92 -2.27 -8.59 -23.22
CA TRP A 92 -0.98 -9.27 -23.38
C TRP A 92 -0.85 -10.61 -22.66
N LEU A 93 -1.68 -10.86 -21.65
CA LEU A 93 -1.57 -12.02 -20.77
C LEU A 93 -2.77 -12.97 -20.86
N SER A 94 -3.81 -12.61 -21.62
CA SER A 94 -4.97 -13.48 -21.86
C SER A 94 -4.56 -14.85 -22.39
N GLY A 95 -5.04 -15.90 -21.73
CA GLY A 95 -4.72 -17.29 -22.06
C GLY A 95 -3.38 -17.79 -21.49
N LEU A 96 -2.46 -16.89 -21.15
CA LEU A 96 -1.15 -17.22 -20.56
C LEU A 96 -1.16 -17.14 -19.03
N ALA A 97 -1.99 -16.28 -18.47
CA ALA A 97 -2.12 -16.07 -17.03
C ALA A 97 -3.57 -15.85 -16.59
N GLU A 98 -3.78 -15.92 -15.28
CA GLU A 98 -5.02 -15.60 -14.59
C GLU A 98 -4.74 -14.51 -13.57
N TRP A 99 -5.68 -13.58 -13.39
CA TRP A 99 -5.60 -12.55 -12.37
C TRP A 99 -6.99 -12.26 -11.80
N GLN A 100 -7.01 -11.63 -10.64
CA GLN A 100 -8.24 -11.14 -10.01
C GLN A 100 -8.24 -9.62 -10.01
N VAL A 101 -9.41 -9.03 -10.30
CA VAL A 101 -9.59 -7.57 -10.24
C VAL A 101 -9.43 -7.12 -8.79
N PRO A 102 -8.42 -6.29 -8.45
CA PRO A 102 -8.21 -5.88 -7.08
C PRO A 102 -9.31 -4.89 -6.66
N THR A 103 -9.89 -5.16 -5.49
CA THR A 103 -10.91 -4.30 -4.87
C THR A 103 -10.31 -3.09 -4.16
N ALA A 104 -9.06 -3.20 -3.71
CA ALA A 104 -8.32 -2.13 -3.05
C ALA A 104 -6.80 -2.30 -3.22
N GLY A 105 -6.04 -1.25 -2.91
CA GLY A 105 -4.58 -1.25 -2.96
C GLY A 105 -4.02 -0.89 -4.33
N MET A 106 -2.73 -1.20 -4.53
CA MET A 106 -1.93 -0.76 -5.69
C MET A 106 -1.28 -1.94 -6.44
N PHE A 107 -1.74 -3.15 -6.19
CA PHE A 107 -1.10 -4.38 -6.66
C PHE A 107 -2.08 -5.21 -7.47
N LEU A 108 -1.64 -5.65 -8.65
CA LEU A 108 -2.32 -6.70 -9.41
C LEU A 108 -1.59 -8.02 -9.20
N TRP A 109 -2.36 -9.02 -8.78
CA TRP A 109 -1.88 -10.37 -8.58
C TRP A 109 -2.10 -11.23 -9.81
N VAL A 110 -1.02 -11.79 -10.35
CA VAL A 110 -1.06 -12.58 -11.58
C VAL A 110 -0.51 -13.99 -11.33
N LYS A 111 -1.24 -15.01 -11.79
CA LYS A 111 -0.86 -16.41 -11.75
C LYS A 111 -0.64 -16.92 -13.17
N ILE A 112 0.60 -17.24 -13.54
CA ILE A 112 0.90 -17.79 -14.87
C ILE A 112 0.49 -19.27 -14.95
N LYS A 113 -0.14 -19.66 -16.07
CA LYS A 113 -0.53 -21.04 -16.33
C LYS A 113 0.68 -21.87 -16.77
N GLY A 114 0.76 -23.12 -16.31
CA GLY A 114 1.74 -24.10 -16.82
C GLY A 114 3.17 -23.96 -16.29
N LEU A 115 3.49 -22.95 -15.48
CA LEU A 115 4.77 -22.87 -14.76
C LEU A 115 4.61 -23.27 -13.30
N HIS A 116 5.41 -24.27 -12.87
CA HIS A 116 5.54 -24.64 -11.46
C HIS A 116 6.51 -23.74 -10.69
N ASP A 117 7.47 -23.12 -11.40
CA ASP A 117 8.42 -22.18 -10.80
C ASP A 117 8.56 -20.93 -11.67
N VAL A 118 8.06 -19.83 -11.14
CA VAL A 118 8.05 -18.51 -11.76
C VAL A 118 9.42 -17.82 -11.67
N ARG A 119 10.25 -18.17 -10.67
CA ARG A 119 11.49 -17.46 -10.35
C ARG A 119 12.49 -17.48 -11.51
N LYS A 120 12.71 -18.65 -12.12
CA LYS A 120 13.62 -18.79 -13.27
C LYS A 120 13.24 -17.89 -14.45
N LEU A 121 11.95 -17.63 -14.66
CA LEU A 121 11.50 -16.75 -15.74
C LEU A 121 11.84 -15.27 -15.46
N ILE A 122 11.71 -14.84 -14.19
CA ILE A 122 11.96 -13.46 -13.77
C ILE A 122 13.46 -13.17 -13.77
N GLU A 123 14.23 -14.02 -13.10
CA GLU A 123 15.68 -13.87 -12.90
C GLU A 123 16.45 -13.86 -14.23
N GLU A 124 16.08 -14.72 -15.18
CA GLU A 124 16.85 -14.88 -16.42
C GLU A 124 16.34 -14.03 -17.59
N LYS A 125 15.02 -13.83 -17.71
CA LYS A 125 14.40 -13.25 -18.93
C LYS A 125 13.72 -11.91 -18.71
N ALA A 126 13.09 -11.67 -17.56
CA ALA A 126 12.42 -10.38 -17.31
C ALA A 126 13.44 -9.25 -17.06
N PHE A 127 14.51 -9.55 -16.32
CA PHE A 127 15.58 -8.58 -16.03
C PHE A 127 16.30 -8.11 -17.30
N LYS A 128 16.48 -9.00 -18.29
CA LYS A 128 17.08 -8.67 -19.60
C LYS A 128 16.21 -7.77 -20.49
N LYS A 129 14.91 -7.67 -20.19
CA LYS A 129 13.95 -6.82 -20.92
C LYS A 129 13.58 -5.54 -20.16
N GLU A 130 14.33 -5.17 -19.12
CA GLU A 130 14.11 -3.98 -18.28
C GLU A 130 12.74 -3.91 -17.57
N VAL A 131 12.01 -5.02 -17.49
CA VAL A 131 10.74 -5.05 -16.73
C VAL A 131 11.05 -5.37 -15.27
N LYS A 132 11.03 -4.35 -14.40
CA LYS A 132 11.21 -4.52 -12.95
C LYS A 132 9.94 -5.10 -12.31
N GLN A 133 10.05 -6.28 -11.70
CA GLN A 133 8.97 -6.98 -10.99
C GLN A 133 9.47 -7.42 -9.60
N GLU A 134 8.60 -7.38 -8.57
CA GLU A 134 8.96 -7.81 -7.21
C GLU A 134 8.83 -9.34 -7.09
N GLU A 135 9.90 -10.00 -6.61
CA GLU A 135 9.97 -11.45 -6.40
C GLU A 135 9.26 -11.87 -5.11
N LYS A 136 8.03 -12.35 -5.25
CA LYS A 136 7.44 -13.34 -4.33
C LYS A 136 6.97 -14.52 -5.19
N LEU A 137 6.66 -15.67 -4.59
CA LEU A 137 6.23 -16.91 -5.30
C LEU A 137 5.07 -16.73 -6.30
N HIS A 138 4.48 -15.53 -6.36
CA HIS A 138 3.35 -15.10 -7.14
C HIS A 138 3.60 -13.65 -7.64
N PHE A 139 3.23 -13.35 -8.90
CA PHE A 139 3.58 -12.09 -9.58
C PHE A 139 2.87 -10.88 -8.99
N PHE A 140 3.61 -9.79 -8.82
CA PHE A 140 3.07 -8.46 -8.52
C PHE A 140 3.38 -7.48 -9.64
N PHE A 141 2.34 -6.94 -10.28
CA PHE A 141 2.47 -5.64 -10.96
C PHE A 141 2.16 -4.55 -9.94
N LYS A 142 3.16 -3.73 -9.65
CA LYS A 142 3.00 -2.53 -8.84
C LYS A 142 2.53 -1.42 -9.76
N VAL A 143 1.38 -0.83 -9.45
CA VAL A 143 1.01 0.47 -10.00
C VAL A 143 2.00 1.48 -9.41
N ILE A 144 3.03 1.84 -10.17
CA ILE A 144 4.00 2.85 -9.76
C ILE A 144 3.34 4.22 -9.97
N SER A 145 3.41 5.09 -8.95
CA SER A 145 3.17 6.53 -9.10
C SER A 145 4.41 7.22 -9.66
#